data_AF-A0A4P7BX05-F1
#
_entry.id   AF-A0A4P7BX05-F1
#
_cell.length_a   1.000
_cell.length_b   1.000
_cell.length_c   1.000
_cell.angle_alpha   90.00
_cell.angle_beta   90.00
_cell.angle_gamma   90.00
#
_symmetry.space_group_name_H-M   'P 1'
#
loop_
_entity.id
_entity.type
_entity.pdbx_description
1 polymer ?
#
loop_
_entity_poly.entity_id
_entity_poly.type
_entity_poly.pdbx_seq_one_letter_code
_entity_poly.pdbx_strand_id
1 'polypeptide(L)'
;MPTAKPRYAGDDSKLQPESFSEELRHTLRSYSPHSEVETDATGAHPADIFVEELLYEARWASEELSAQRSDLTKGELHAERSDLLKALTSTHHKLCNLSRDFDCLLGVNADPLGCADKIHELIGYVEGAATAIDTQPPMERSPVKQHKVAVEMTIRVMRVLQDHGIEVSATADKRFKNTYISEPVRILKALGDEIRLVRDIYTWRDILIKAKESVSDFK
;
A
#
# COMPACT_ATOMS: atom_id res chain seq x y z
N MET A 1 4.66 33.17 -2.73
CA MET A 1 4.94 32.25 -1.61
C MET A 1 5.83 31.13 -2.14
N PRO A 2 7.00 30.85 -1.56
CA PRO A 2 7.81 29.72 -1.99
C PRO A 2 7.17 28.44 -1.45
N THR A 3 6.62 27.62 -2.35
CA THR A 3 6.20 26.25 -2.03
C THR A 3 7.42 25.44 -1.63
N ALA A 4 7.35 24.77 -0.48
CA ALA A 4 8.41 23.89 -0.01
C ALA A 4 8.77 22.88 -1.09
N LYS A 5 10.08 22.68 -1.33
CA LYS A 5 10.54 21.68 -2.30
C LYS A 5 10.10 20.30 -1.81
N PRO A 6 9.44 19.48 -2.65
CA PRO A 6 9.13 18.11 -2.27
C PRO A 6 10.44 17.38 -1.98
N ARG A 7 10.56 16.82 -0.78
CA ARG A 7 11.70 15.98 -0.40
C ARG A 7 11.24 14.53 -0.50
N TYR A 8 11.83 13.80 -1.42
CA TYR A 8 11.76 12.35 -1.44
C TYR A 8 12.49 11.82 -0.20
N ALA A 9 11.73 11.31 0.77
CA ALA A 9 12.25 10.59 1.92
C ALA A 9 12.30 9.11 1.52
N GLY A 10 13.41 8.68 0.94
CA GLY A 10 13.58 7.28 0.56
C GLY A 10 13.25 6.34 1.72
N ASP A 11 12.50 5.29 1.37
CA ASP A 11 12.13 4.12 2.16
C ASP A 11 11.35 4.37 3.48
N ASP A 12 10.02 4.44 3.36
CA ASP A 12 9.04 4.38 4.44
C ASP A 12 8.61 2.93 4.77
N SER A 13 9.44 1.91 4.48
CA SER A 13 9.16 0.48 4.71
C SER A 13 8.77 0.11 6.15
N LYS A 14 8.98 0.99 7.14
CA LYS A 14 8.79 0.70 8.57
C LYS A 14 7.38 0.90 9.12
N LEU A 15 6.35 1.11 8.29
CA LEU A 15 5.00 1.44 8.78
C LEU A 15 3.94 0.36 8.56
N GLN A 16 4.28 -0.79 7.98
CA GLN A 16 3.35 -1.91 7.88
C GLN A 16 3.42 -2.81 9.13
N PRO A 17 2.28 -3.22 9.70
CA PRO A 17 2.29 -4.29 10.68
C PRO A 17 2.67 -5.60 9.97
N GLU A 18 3.75 -6.25 10.43
CA GLU A 18 4.13 -7.61 9.98
C GLU A 18 3.02 -8.64 10.26
N SER A 19 2.14 -8.33 11.21
CA SER A 19 1.01 -9.16 11.64
C SER A 19 -0.15 -8.29 12.13
N PHE A 20 -1.38 -8.69 11.81
CA PHE A 20 -2.60 -8.08 12.35
C PHE A 20 -2.72 -8.30 13.87
N SER A 21 -3.33 -7.34 14.58
CA SER A 21 -3.51 -7.42 16.03
C SER A 21 -4.39 -8.61 16.46
N GLU A 22 -4.07 -9.21 17.61
CA GLU A 22 -4.91 -10.25 18.22
C GLU A 22 -6.29 -9.71 18.65
N GLU A 23 -6.38 -8.41 18.94
CA GLU A 23 -7.63 -7.71 19.22
C GLU A 23 -8.56 -7.69 18.00
N LEU A 24 -8.01 -7.43 16.81
CA LEU A 24 -8.75 -7.52 15.55
C LEU A 24 -9.21 -8.96 15.32
N ARG A 25 -8.32 -9.95 15.47
CA ARG A 25 -8.67 -11.37 15.32
C ARG A 25 -9.81 -11.77 16.24
N HIS A 26 -9.75 -11.40 17.52
CA HIS A 26 -10.82 -11.66 18.48
C HIS A 26 -12.14 -10.98 18.08
N THR A 27 -12.06 -9.72 17.62
CA THR A 27 -13.22 -8.97 17.13
C THR A 27 -13.85 -9.64 15.92
N LEU A 28 -13.06 -10.09 14.94
CA LEU A 28 -13.55 -10.76 13.74
C LEU A 28 -14.17 -12.12 14.07
N ARG A 29 -13.58 -12.89 14.99
CA ARG A 29 -14.18 -14.17 15.46
C ARG A 29 -15.59 -13.98 16.02
N SER A 30 -15.86 -12.86 16.70
CA SER A 30 -17.19 -12.57 17.27
C SER A 30 -18.29 -12.38 16.22
N TYR A 31 -17.92 -12.07 14.97
CA TYR A 31 -18.84 -11.97 13.84
C TYR A 31 -18.96 -13.27 13.04
N SER A 32 -18.25 -14.34 13.42
CA SER A 32 -18.32 -15.60 12.69
C SER A 32 -19.66 -16.32 12.98
N PRO A 33 -20.40 -16.74 11.93
CA PRO A 33 -21.65 -17.47 12.07
C PRO A 33 -21.46 -18.89 12.63
N HIS A 34 -20.21 -19.39 12.64
CA HIS A 34 -19.84 -20.72 13.12
C HIS A 34 -19.12 -20.69 14.49
N SER A 35 -19.32 -19.63 15.27
CA SER A 35 -18.68 -19.45 16.59
C SER A 35 -19.04 -20.53 17.61
N GLU A 36 -20.13 -21.28 17.39
CA GLU A 36 -20.60 -22.38 18.25
C GLU A 36 -20.31 -23.79 17.69
N VAL A 37 -19.67 -23.89 16.52
CA VAL A 37 -19.40 -25.17 15.84
C VAL A 37 -18.07 -25.75 16.33
N GLU A 38 -18.09 -26.98 16.86
CA GLU A 38 -16.89 -27.69 17.28
C GLU A 38 -15.89 -27.84 16.11
N THR A 39 -14.59 -27.84 16.44
CA THR A 39 -13.50 -28.02 15.48
C THR A 39 -13.73 -29.21 14.57
N ASP A 40 -13.48 -29.01 13.27
CA ASP A 40 -13.50 -30.08 12.29
C ASP A 40 -12.40 -31.12 12.55
N ALA A 41 -12.46 -32.28 11.88
CA ALA A 41 -11.53 -33.40 12.08
C ALA A 41 -10.04 -33.05 11.82
N THR A 42 -9.78 -31.87 11.23
CA THR A 42 -8.46 -31.28 10.97
C THR A 42 -7.95 -30.38 12.11
N GLY A 43 -8.77 -30.10 13.13
CA GLY A 43 -8.41 -29.29 14.29
C GLY A 43 -8.44 -27.78 14.05
N ALA A 44 -9.00 -27.31 12.93
CA ALA A 44 -9.14 -25.89 12.64
C ALA A 44 -10.56 -25.44 13.06
N HIS A 45 -10.66 -24.35 13.81
CA HIS A 45 -11.98 -23.80 14.15
C HIS A 45 -12.54 -23.09 12.91
N PRO A 46 -13.79 -23.33 12.49
CA PRO A 46 -14.37 -22.65 11.31
C PRO A 46 -14.31 -21.11 11.40
N ALA A 47 -14.42 -20.56 12.62
CA ALA A 47 -14.22 -19.14 12.88
C ALA A 47 -12.78 -18.65 12.57
N ASP A 48 -11.76 -19.48 12.74
CA ASP A 48 -10.38 -19.12 12.37
C ASP A 48 -10.18 -19.06 10.86
N ILE A 49 -10.83 -19.96 10.11
CA ILE A 49 -10.83 -19.93 8.64
C ILE A 49 -11.45 -18.62 8.14
N PHE A 50 -12.63 -18.27 8.68
CA PHE A 50 -13.30 -17.00 8.38
C PHE A 50 -12.40 -15.78 8.64
N VAL A 51 -11.73 -15.76 9.80
CA VAL A 51 -10.83 -14.66 10.15
C VAL A 51 -9.65 -14.58 9.19
N GLU A 52 -8.99 -15.69 8.89
CA GLU A 52 -7.83 -15.69 8.00
C GLU A 52 -8.20 -15.27 6.57
N GLU A 53 -9.37 -15.64 6.05
CA GLU A 53 -9.86 -15.16 4.75
C GLU A 53 -10.10 -13.64 4.74
N LEU A 54 -10.71 -13.09 5.79
CA LEU A 54 -10.88 -11.63 5.92
C LEU A 54 -9.54 -10.89 6.05
N LEU A 55 -8.60 -11.44 6.83
CA LEU A 55 -7.28 -10.87 7.00
C LEU A 55 -6.44 -10.97 5.73
N TYR A 56 -6.62 -12.02 4.93
CA TYR A 56 -5.98 -12.16 3.62
C TYR A 56 -6.39 -11.02 2.68
N GLU A 57 -7.69 -10.70 2.60
CA GLU A 57 -8.16 -9.58 1.77
C GLU A 57 -7.72 -8.21 2.32
N ALA A 58 -7.64 -8.05 3.64
CA ALA A 58 -7.10 -6.84 4.26
C ALA A 58 -5.58 -6.70 3.99
N ARG A 59 -4.83 -7.81 3.90
CA ARG A 59 -3.40 -7.79 3.58
C ARG A 59 -3.17 -7.30 2.16
N TRP A 60 -3.95 -7.79 1.21
CA TRP A 60 -3.94 -7.27 -0.17
C TRP A 60 -4.14 -5.74 -0.19
N ALA A 61 -5.13 -5.22 0.55
CA ALA A 61 -5.38 -3.78 0.61
C ALA A 61 -4.22 -3.01 1.25
N SER A 62 -3.58 -3.56 2.29
CA SER A 62 -2.41 -2.97 2.94
C SER A 62 -1.21 -2.88 1.99
N GLU A 63 -0.95 -3.95 1.23
CA GLU A 63 0.12 -4.01 0.22
C GLU A 63 -0.12 -2.99 -0.89
N GLU A 64 -1.35 -2.89 -1.39
CA GLU A 64 -1.73 -1.93 -2.42
C GLU A 64 -1.60 -0.47 -1.93
N LEU A 65 -2.01 -0.18 -0.69
CA LEU A 65 -1.80 1.14 -0.08
C LEU A 65 -0.32 1.48 0.09
N SER A 66 0.53 0.49 0.36
CA SER A 66 1.97 0.67 0.48
C SER A 66 2.61 0.96 -0.88
N ALA A 67 2.24 0.19 -1.91
CA ALA A 67 2.67 0.44 -3.28
C ALA A 67 2.32 1.88 -3.73
N GLN A 68 1.13 2.37 -3.36
CA GLN A 68 0.70 3.75 -3.63
C GLN A 68 1.46 4.82 -2.85
N ARG A 69 2.18 4.50 -1.78
CA ARG A 69 3.09 5.45 -1.11
C ARG A 69 4.41 5.58 -1.84
N SER A 70 4.83 4.53 -2.55
CA SER A 70 6.00 4.56 -3.43
C SER A 70 5.73 5.26 -4.76
N ASP A 71 4.47 5.59 -5.05
CA ASP A 71 4.08 6.35 -6.23
C ASP A 71 4.51 7.82 -6.10
N LEU A 72 5.61 8.18 -6.75
CA LEU A 72 6.13 9.54 -6.78
C LEU A 72 5.40 10.43 -7.78
N THR A 73 5.06 11.65 -7.37
CA THR A 73 4.56 12.67 -8.29
C THR A 73 5.64 13.02 -9.32
N LYS A 74 5.24 13.60 -10.47
CA LYS A 74 6.21 14.11 -11.46
C LYS A 74 7.25 15.06 -10.84
N GLY A 75 6.83 15.91 -9.91
CA GLY A 75 7.73 16.83 -9.21
C GLY A 75 8.74 16.09 -8.34
N GLU A 76 8.31 15.02 -7.66
CA GLU A 76 9.20 14.16 -6.87
C GLU A 76 10.12 13.31 -7.75
N LEU A 77 9.64 12.78 -8.88
CA LEU A 77 10.47 12.09 -9.87
C LEU A 77 11.53 13.03 -10.46
N HIS A 78 11.18 14.29 -10.76
CA HIS A 78 12.16 15.29 -11.20
C HIS A 78 13.18 15.63 -10.10
N ALA A 79 12.76 15.69 -8.83
CA ALA A 79 13.64 15.90 -7.70
C ALA A 79 14.60 14.72 -7.49
N GLU A 80 14.07 13.49 -7.47
CA GLU A 80 14.86 12.25 -7.38
C GLU A 80 15.87 12.15 -8.52
N ARG A 81 15.43 12.39 -9.77
CA ARG A 81 16.31 12.42 -10.94
C ARG A 81 17.44 13.45 -10.77
N SER A 82 17.10 14.66 -10.32
CA SER A 82 18.09 15.73 -10.12
C SER A 82 19.11 15.39 -9.03
N ASP A 83 18.65 14.79 -7.93
CA ASP A 83 19.52 14.39 -6.82
C ASP A 83 20.41 13.20 -7.22
N LEU A 84 19.86 12.21 -7.92
CA LEU A 84 20.60 11.07 -8.46
C LEU A 84 21.66 11.53 -9.47
N LEU A 85 21.30 12.40 -10.41
CA LEU A 85 22.22 12.93 -11.42
C LEU A 85 23.37 13.70 -10.75
N LYS A 86 23.07 14.50 -9.72
CA LYS A 86 24.11 15.19 -8.94
C LYS A 86 25.07 14.19 -8.26
N ALA A 87 24.55 13.12 -7.67
CA ALA A 87 25.34 12.09 -7.01
C ALA A 87 26.21 11.31 -8.00
N LEU A 88 25.65 10.90 -9.14
CA LEU A 88 26.36 10.17 -10.19
C LEU A 88 27.47 11.03 -10.80
N THR A 89 27.19 12.27 -11.18
CA THR A 89 28.19 13.19 -11.74
C THR A 89 29.32 13.48 -10.76
N SER A 90 29.01 13.63 -9.47
CA SER A 90 30.04 13.78 -8.43
C SER A 90 30.90 12.52 -8.29
N THR A 91 30.28 11.33 -8.34
CA THR A 91 30.99 10.05 -8.22
C THR A 91 31.87 9.78 -9.43
N HIS A 92 31.35 10.00 -10.64
CA HIS A 92 32.11 9.95 -11.89
C HIS A 92 33.36 10.83 -11.81
N HIS A 93 33.19 12.10 -11.43
CA HIS A 93 34.32 13.02 -11.33
C HIS A 93 35.38 12.56 -10.32
N LYS A 94 34.98 11.98 -9.18
CA LYS A 94 35.92 11.44 -8.19
C LYS A 94 36.69 10.23 -8.72
N LEU A 95 36.02 9.33 -9.42
CA LEU A 95 36.67 8.15 -10.01
C LEU A 95 37.67 8.52 -11.10
N CYS A 96 37.36 9.53 -11.94
CA CYS A 96 38.29 10.02 -12.94
C CYS A 96 39.49 10.78 -12.36
N ASN A 97 39.39 11.29 -11.13
CA ASN A 97 40.39 12.16 -10.50
C ASN A 97 40.92 11.59 -9.18
N LEU A 98 41.01 10.26 -9.06
CA LEU A 98 41.65 9.65 -7.91
C LEU A 98 43.11 10.11 -7.81
N SER A 99 43.58 10.33 -6.57
CA SER A 99 44.99 10.57 -6.36
C SER A 99 45.77 9.31 -6.70
N ARG A 100 46.94 9.48 -7.33
CA ARG A 100 47.82 8.36 -7.69
C ARG A 100 48.15 7.47 -6.50
N ASP A 101 48.37 8.07 -5.34
CA ASP A 101 48.68 7.34 -4.10
C ASP A 101 47.53 6.45 -3.66
N PHE A 102 46.28 6.91 -3.81
CA PHE A 102 45.11 6.12 -3.46
C PHE A 102 44.83 5.03 -4.50
N ASP A 103 44.99 5.34 -5.79
CA ASP A 103 44.83 4.38 -6.89
C ASP A 103 45.78 3.18 -6.75
N CYS A 104 47.04 3.45 -6.37
CA CYS A 104 48.03 2.40 -6.08
C CYS A 104 47.65 1.49 -4.90
N LEU A 105 46.81 1.95 -3.97
CA LEU A 105 46.33 1.16 -2.83
C LEU A 105 45.13 0.26 -3.15
N LEU A 106 44.39 0.54 -4.24
CA LEU A 106 43.20 -0.24 -4.62
C LEU A 106 43.54 -1.65 -5.15
N GLY A 107 44.79 -1.86 -5.56
CA GLY A 107 45.29 -3.12 -6.09
C GLY A 107 44.98 -3.33 -7.57
N VAL A 108 45.66 -4.30 -8.19
CA VAL A 108 45.68 -4.52 -9.66
C VAL A 108 44.32 -4.88 -10.26
N ASN A 109 43.39 -5.39 -9.43
CA ASN A 109 42.06 -5.82 -9.88
C ASN A 109 41.01 -4.71 -9.81
N ALA A 110 41.32 -3.57 -9.19
CA ALA A 110 40.42 -2.43 -9.17
C ALA A 110 40.55 -1.66 -10.50
N ASP A 111 39.43 -1.39 -11.15
CA ASP A 111 39.35 -0.59 -12.37
C ASP A 111 38.45 0.64 -12.16
N PRO A 112 38.96 1.70 -11.50
CA PRO A 112 38.18 2.90 -11.21
C PRO A 112 37.69 3.62 -12.47
N LEU A 113 38.46 3.56 -13.57
CA LEU A 113 38.10 4.18 -14.84
C LEU A 113 36.99 3.40 -15.53
N GLY A 114 37.04 2.07 -15.57
CA GLY A 114 35.93 1.26 -16.06
C GLY A 114 34.65 1.42 -15.21
N CYS A 115 34.78 1.66 -13.90
CA CYS A 115 33.65 2.07 -13.08
C CYS A 115 33.11 3.45 -13.47
N ALA A 116 34.00 4.42 -13.76
CA ALA A 116 33.60 5.75 -14.21
C ALA A 116 32.82 5.67 -15.54
N ASP A 117 33.29 4.87 -16.51
CA ASP A 117 32.61 4.68 -17.80
C ASP A 117 31.18 4.16 -17.61
N LYS A 118 30.98 3.15 -16.76
CA LYS A 118 29.64 2.64 -16.44
C LYS A 118 28.74 3.67 -15.75
N ILE A 119 29.31 4.50 -14.87
CA ILE A 119 28.56 5.61 -14.26
C ILE A 119 28.20 6.65 -15.33
N HIS A 120 29.08 6.92 -16.28
CA HIS A 120 28.81 7.83 -17.39
C HIS A 120 27.65 7.34 -18.26
N GLU A 121 27.64 6.05 -18.60
CA GLU A 121 26.50 5.42 -19.29
C GLU A 121 25.20 5.59 -18.49
N LEU A 122 25.24 5.34 -17.18
CA LEU A 122 24.09 5.51 -16.29
C LEU A 122 23.58 6.97 -16.25
N ILE A 123 24.49 7.95 -16.24
CA ILE A 123 24.13 9.37 -16.32
C ILE A 123 23.31 9.63 -17.59
N GLY A 124 23.72 9.10 -18.74
CA GLY A 124 22.99 9.25 -20.00
C GLY A 124 21.56 8.70 -19.94
N TYR A 125 21.35 7.55 -19.30
CA TYR A 125 20.01 7.00 -19.08
C TYR A 125 19.17 7.87 -18.15
N VAL A 126 19.75 8.37 -17.05
CA VAL A 126 19.05 9.23 -16.08
C VAL A 126 18.69 10.59 -16.69
N GLU A 127 19.54 11.15 -17.54
CA GLU A 127 19.25 12.35 -18.33
C GLU A 127 18.11 12.12 -19.32
N GLY A 128 18.15 11.00 -20.04
CA GLY A 128 17.11 10.59 -20.98
C GLY A 128 15.73 10.36 -20.34
N ALA A 129 15.69 10.00 -19.05
CA ALA A 129 14.44 9.80 -18.32
C ALA A 129 13.60 11.09 -18.13
N ALA A 130 14.17 12.27 -18.36
CA ALA A 130 13.48 13.55 -18.21
C ALA A 130 12.20 13.65 -19.05
N THR A 131 12.31 13.30 -20.33
CA THR A 131 11.19 13.36 -21.28
C THR A 131 10.14 12.31 -20.94
N ALA A 132 10.57 11.12 -20.50
CA ALA A 132 9.67 10.07 -20.06
C ALA A 132 8.81 10.54 -18.86
N ILE A 133 9.41 11.17 -17.85
CA ILE A 133 8.69 11.74 -16.69
C ILE A 133 7.65 12.77 -17.15
N ASP A 134 7.99 13.62 -18.11
CA ASP A 134 7.08 14.66 -18.61
C ASP A 134 5.89 14.08 -19.37
N THR A 135 6.10 12.99 -20.11
CA THR A 135 5.04 12.31 -20.88
C THR A 135 4.11 11.42 -20.04
N GLN A 136 4.46 11.11 -18.78
CA GLN A 136 3.59 10.31 -17.92
C GLN A 136 2.23 11.00 -17.70
N PRO A 137 1.13 10.25 -17.54
CA PRO A 137 -0.15 10.83 -17.16
C PRO A 137 -0.04 11.52 -15.79
N PRO A 138 -0.88 12.54 -15.52
CA PRO A 138 -0.95 13.12 -14.19
C PRO A 138 -1.34 12.03 -13.19
N MET A 139 -0.52 11.87 -12.15
CA MET A 139 -0.79 10.88 -11.12
C MET A 139 -2.10 11.20 -10.41
N GLU A 140 -2.94 10.17 -10.22
CA GLU A 140 -4.16 10.32 -9.46
C GLU A 140 -3.86 10.79 -8.03
N ARG A 141 -4.72 11.67 -7.50
CA ARG A 141 -4.55 12.19 -6.14
C ARG A 141 -4.69 11.04 -5.13
N SER A 142 -3.86 11.03 -4.09
CA SER A 142 -3.85 10.01 -3.04
C SER A 142 -5.25 9.64 -2.50
N PRO A 143 -6.18 10.60 -2.21
CA PRO A 143 -7.52 10.26 -1.74
C PRO A 143 -8.35 9.44 -2.74
N VAL A 144 -8.13 9.63 -4.05
CA VAL A 144 -8.82 8.88 -5.11
C VAL A 144 -8.30 7.45 -5.17
N LYS A 145 -6.97 7.28 -5.13
CA LYS A 145 -6.35 5.95 -5.10
C LYS A 145 -6.77 5.16 -3.85
N GLN A 146 -6.69 5.77 -2.67
CA GLN A 146 -7.15 5.17 -1.42
C GLN A 146 -8.65 4.84 -1.42
N HIS A 147 -9.47 5.63 -2.13
CA HIS A 147 -10.89 5.32 -2.28
C HIS A 147 -11.11 4.08 -3.15
N LYS A 148 -10.35 3.94 -4.26
CA LYS A 148 -10.41 2.74 -5.10
C LYS A 148 -10.01 1.48 -4.32
N VAL A 149 -8.93 1.55 -3.54
CA VAL A 149 -8.53 0.42 -2.67
C VAL A 149 -9.63 0.10 -1.66
N ALA A 150 -10.24 1.12 -1.04
CA ALA A 150 -11.33 0.90 -0.11
C ALA A 150 -12.52 0.17 -0.77
N VAL A 151 -12.90 0.57 -1.99
CA VAL A 151 -14.00 -0.05 -2.75
C VAL A 151 -13.68 -1.50 -3.10
N GLU A 152 -12.48 -1.76 -3.62
CA GLU A 152 -12.05 -3.11 -4.02
C GLU A 152 -11.91 -4.05 -2.81
N MET A 153 -11.31 -3.57 -1.71
CA MET A 153 -11.27 -4.30 -0.43
C MET A 153 -12.69 -4.64 0.03
N THR A 154 -13.63 -3.70 -0.12
CA THR A 154 -15.02 -3.93 0.26
C THR A 154 -15.65 -5.04 -0.57
N ILE A 155 -15.48 -5.01 -1.89
CA ILE A 155 -15.98 -6.07 -2.79
C ILE A 155 -15.43 -7.44 -2.37
N ARG A 156 -14.12 -7.52 -2.10
CA ARG A 156 -13.45 -8.77 -1.69
C ARG A 156 -13.97 -9.31 -0.37
N VAL A 157 -14.06 -8.44 0.64
CA VAL A 157 -14.62 -8.80 1.96
C VAL A 157 -16.08 -9.24 1.82
N MET A 158 -16.90 -8.57 1.00
CA MET A 158 -18.29 -8.96 0.78
C MET A 158 -18.43 -10.39 0.23
N ARG A 159 -17.52 -10.83 -0.65
CA ARG A 159 -17.53 -12.21 -1.16
C ARG A 159 -17.28 -13.21 -0.03
N VAL A 160 -16.26 -12.96 0.80
CA VAL A 160 -15.99 -13.78 1.99
C VAL A 160 -17.22 -13.83 2.91
N LEU A 161 -17.86 -12.69 3.18
CA LEU A 161 -19.07 -12.66 4.03
C LEU A 161 -20.20 -13.52 3.45
N GLN A 162 -20.42 -13.47 2.13
CA GLN A 162 -21.44 -14.29 1.47
C GLN A 162 -21.11 -15.78 1.47
N ASP A 163 -19.86 -16.14 1.23
CA ASP A 163 -19.39 -17.53 1.23
C ASP A 163 -19.61 -18.17 2.62
N HIS A 164 -19.56 -17.37 3.68
CA HIS A 164 -19.85 -17.77 5.06
C HIS A 164 -21.31 -17.56 5.48
N GLY A 165 -22.20 -17.14 4.58
CA GLY A 165 -23.64 -17.00 4.84
C GLY A 165 -24.07 -15.72 5.58
N ILE A 166 -23.21 -14.71 5.68
CA ILE A 166 -23.51 -13.41 6.28
C ILE A 166 -24.17 -12.50 5.24
N GLU A 167 -25.34 -11.95 5.58
CA GLU A 167 -26.05 -11.02 4.70
C GLU A 167 -25.30 -9.68 4.56
N VAL A 168 -25.01 -9.30 3.31
CA VAL A 168 -24.31 -8.05 3.00
C VAL A 168 -25.30 -6.87 2.99
N SER A 169 -25.56 -6.35 4.19
CA SER A 169 -26.37 -5.15 4.42
C SER A 169 -25.49 -3.91 4.69
N ALA A 170 -25.92 -2.74 4.19
CA ALA A 170 -25.22 -1.46 4.35
C ALA A 170 -25.98 -0.52 5.29
N THR A 171 -26.28 -1.01 6.50
CA THR A 171 -27.04 -0.26 7.50
C THR A 171 -26.10 0.46 8.45
N ALA A 172 -26.17 1.79 8.49
CA ALA A 172 -25.63 2.62 9.57
C ALA A 172 -26.38 3.97 9.61
N ASP A 173 -27.03 4.29 10.72
CA ASP A 173 -27.80 5.54 10.90
C ASP A 173 -27.15 6.45 11.95
N LYS A 174 -26.94 7.73 11.56
CA LYS A 174 -26.42 8.80 12.43
C LYS A 174 -27.32 9.09 13.62
N ARG A 175 -28.63 8.85 13.49
CA ARG A 175 -29.63 9.15 14.52
C ARG A 175 -29.64 8.15 15.66
N PHE A 176 -29.30 6.89 15.39
CA PHE A 176 -29.40 5.78 16.35
C PHE A 176 -28.04 5.24 16.82
N LYS A 177 -27.03 6.14 16.94
CA LYS A 177 -25.67 5.91 17.47
C LYS A 177 -25.35 4.47 17.89
N ASN A 178 -24.51 3.78 17.12
CA ASN A 178 -23.97 2.43 17.34
C ASN A 178 -24.96 1.26 17.42
N THR A 179 -26.23 1.48 17.72
CA THR A 179 -27.22 0.41 17.94
C THR A 179 -27.71 -0.23 16.63
N TYR A 180 -27.63 0.48 15.50
CA TYR A 180 -28.09 0.03 14.18
C TYR A 180 -26.98 0.11 13.14
N ILE A 181 -25.82 -0.51 13.42
CA ILE A 181 -24.75 -0.67 12.44
C ILE A 181 -24.67 -2.16 12.09
N SER A 182 -24.83 -2.46 10.82
CA SER A 182 -24.68 -3.80 10.24
C SER A 182 -23.26 -4.37 10.42
N GLU A 183 -23.17 -5.69 10.57
CA GLU A 183 -21.90 -6.40 10.76
C GLU A 183 -20.89 -6.17 9.63
N PRO A 184 -21.26 -6.21 8.33
CA PRO A 184 -20.33 -5.92 7.24
C PRO A 184 -19.65 -4.55 7.40
N VAL A 185 -20.39 -3.52 7.81
CA VAL A 185 -19.83 -2.17 8.01
C VAL A 185 -18.88 -2.13 9.22
N ARG A 186 -19.17 -2.88 10.29
CA ARG A 186 -18.27 -2.99 11.45
C ARG A 186 -16.98 -3.74 11.12
N ILE A 187 -17.08 -4.84 10.37
CA ILE A 187 -15.94 -5.63 9.90
C ILE A 187 -15.03 -4.77 9.03
N LEU A 188 -15.58 -4.09 8.01
CA LEU A 188 -14.81 -3.19 7.14
C LEU A 188 -14.13 -2.06 7.92
N LYS A 189 -14.80 -1.51 8.93
CA LYS A 189 -14.21 -0.49 9.79
C LYS A 189 -13.03 -1.06 10.59
N ALA A 190 -13.18 -2.22 11.22
CA ALA A 190 -12.13 -2.84 12.01
C ALA A 190 -10.89 -3.15 11.14
N LEU A 191 -11.09 -3.74 9.96
CA LEU A 191 -10.03 -4.00 8.99
C LEU A 191 -9.37 -2.69 8.51
N GLY A 192 -10.18 -1.69 8.15
CA GLY A 192 -9.72 -0.40 7.66
C GLY A 192 -8.88 0.38 8.67
N ASP A 193 -9.29 0.40 9.93
CA ASP A 193 -8.57 1.07 11.01
C ASP A 193 -7.19 0.43 11.23
N GLU A 194 -7.12 -0.91 11.19
CA GLU A 194 -5.89 -1.68 11.37
C GLU A 194 -4.86 -1.41 10.25
N ILE A 195 -5.30 -1.34 8.99
CA ILE A 195 -4.42 -1.03 7.84
C ILE A 195 -4.18 0.48 7.64
N ARG A 196 -4.60 1.32 8.61
CA ARG A 196 -4.51 2.79 8.57
C ARG A 196 -5.29 3.45 7.42
N LEU A 197 -6.27 2.76 6.86
CA LEU A 197 -7.29 3.33 5.97
C LEU A 197 -8.46 3.87 6.82
N VAL A 198 -8.14 4.75 7.77
CA VAL A 198 -9.07 5.22 8.80
C VAL A 198 -10.17 6.05 8.16
N ARG A 199 -11.40 5.55 8.26
CA ARG A 199 -12.61 6.24 7.78
C ARG A 199 -13.70 6.13 8.84
N ASP A 200 -14.62 7.10 8.82
CA ASP A 200 -15.79 7.02 9.66
C ASP A 200 -16.72 5.89 9.19
N ILE A 201 -17.55 5.40 10.11
CA ILE A 201 -18.46 4.28 9.86
C ILE A 201 -19.44 4.56 8.71
N TYR A 202 -19.85 5.82 8.51
CA TYR A 202 -20.81 6.18 7.46
C TYR A 202 -20.12 6.23 6.09
N THR A 203 -18.85 6.63 6.04
CA THR A 203 -18.05 6.50 4.82
C THR A 203 -17.87 5.03 4.43
N TRP A 204 -17.62 4.13 5.38
CA TRP A 204 -17.58 2.69 5.09
C TRP A 204 -18.92 2.14 4.59
N ARG A 205 -20.03 2.58 5.18
CA ARG A 205 -21.38 2.30 4.68
C ARG A 205 -21.55 2.76 3.23
N ASP A 206 -21.16 3.99 2.92
CA ASP A 206 -21.32 4.56 1.57
C ASP A 206 -20.43 3.85 0.54
N ILE A 207 -19.23 3.41 0.96
CA ILE A 207 -18.34 2.56 0.14
C ILE A 207 -19.00 1.20 -0.12
N LEU A 208 -19.61 0.58 0.90
CA LEU A 208 -20.31 -0.68 0.77
C LEU A 208 -21.51 -0.60 -0.19
N ILE A 209 -22.28 0.49 -0.15
CA ILE A 209 -23.36 0.75 -1.12
C ILE A 209 -22.80 0.81 -2.54
N LYS A 210 -21.74 1.60 -2.76
CA LYS A 210 -21.09 1.70 -4.09
C LYS A 210 -20.53 0.36 -4.57
N ALA A 211 -19.93 -0.41 -3.67
CA ALA A 211 -19.40 -1.73 -3.98
C ALA A 211 -20.51 -2.68 -4.43
N LYS A 212 -21.66 -2.70 -3.74
CA LYS A 212 -22.87 -3.45 -4.17
C LYS A 212 -23.34 -3.03 -5.56
N GLU A 213 -23.40 -1.74 -5.85
CA GLU A 213 -23.80 -1.23 -7.17
C GLU A 213 -22.83 -1.65 -8.30
N SER A 214 -21.55 -1.80 -7.96
CA SER A 214 -20.51 -2.14 -8.94
C SER A 214 -20.41 -3.62 -9.31
N VAL A 215 -21.06 -4.51 -8.56
CA VAL A 215 -20.98 -5.96 -8.76
C VAL A 215 -22.40 -6.55 -8.78
N SER A 216 -22.82 -7.00 -9.96
CA SER A 216 -24.15 -7.50 -10.29
C SER A 216 -24.61 -8.74 -9.50
N ASP A 217 -23.68 -9.41 -8.83
CA ASP A 217 -23.91 -10.72 -8.19
C ASP A 217 -24.37 -10.60 -6.73
N PHE A 218 -24.29 -9.40 -6.14
CA PHE A 218 -24.72 -9.14 -4.77
C PHE A 218 -26.21 -8.78 -4.72
N LYS A 219 -27.07 -9.77 -4.51
CA LYS A 219 -28.51 -9.56 -4.20
C LYS A 219 -28.72 -9.18 -2.74
#